data_AF-A0A8C4Q9B1-F1
#
_entry.id   AF-A0A8C4Q9B1-F1
#
_cell.length_a   1.000
_cell.length_b   1.000
_cell.length_c   1.000
_cell.angle_alpha   90.00
_cell.angle_beta   90.00
_cell.angle_gamma   90.00
#
_symmetry.space_group_name_H-M   'P 1'
#
loop_
_entity.id
_entity.type
_entity.pdbx_description
1 polymer ?
#
loop_
_entity_poly.entity_id
_entity_poly.type
_entity_poly.pdbx_seq_one_letter_code
_entity_poly.pdbx_strand_id
1 'polypeptide(L)'
;MNGSIIWHLTSATSLPSQLPCLHAYSTYCSNQVAAKALLDRKKQDPRVGDFLRRCLESPFSRKLELWSFLDVPRSRLVKYPLLLREILRHTPADHSDRLPLEDAVDIVQGVAARVNELTGESECRHYLKRLDFLDERQREPLLANCRVLHCHGELRNNRGTKLYVLLFSEVLVLSRPVARAGEHRYLQVYRQPLPLRDLVVEDLQDGEVRFGGSFRGAFSSNEKGQIMLPM
;
A
#
# COMPACT_ATOMS: atom_id res chain seq x y z
N MET A 1 -14.74 -7.29 -31.43
CA MET A 1 -14.70 -5.83 -31.22
C MET A 1 -13.30 -5.48 -30.78
N ASN A 2 -12.45 -5.16 -31.76
CA ASN A 2 -11.01 -5.01 -31.58
C ASN A 2 -10.69 -3.56 -31.18
N GLY A 3 -10.34 -3.35 -29.91
CA GLY A 3 -9.86 -2.07 -29.39
C GLY A 3 -8.41 -1.82 -29.76
N SER A 4 -8.13 -1.62 -31.05
CA SER A 4 -6.85 -1.11 -31.51
C SER A 4 -6.88 0.41 -31.39
N ILE A 5 -6.34 0.96 -30.30
CA ILE A 5 -5.96 2.37 -30.24
C ILE A 5 -4.72 2.50 -31.14
N ILE A 6 -4.96 2.80 -32.41
CA ILE A 6 -3.92 3.15 -33.36
C ILE A 6 -3.42 4.54 -32.97
N TRP A 7 -2.25 4.60 -32.32
CA TRP A 7 -1.49 5.83 -32.18
C TRP A 7 -0.97 6.22 -33.57
N HIS A 8 -1.81 6.87 -34.37
CA HIS A 8 -1.32 7.59 -35.54
C HIS A 8 -0.30 8.61 -35.03
N LEU A 9 0.90 8.57 -35.62
CA LEU A 9 1.97 9.55 -35.43
C LEU A 9 1.39 10.96 -35.65
N THR A 10 0.90 11.54 -34.57
CA THR A 10 0.65 12.96 -34.45
C THR A 10 1.93 13.51 -33.83
N SER A 11 2.44 14.59 -34.40
CA SER A 11 3.60 15.35 -33.89
C SER A 11 3.55 15.39 -32.35
N ALA A 12 4.69 15.24 -31.65
CA ALA A 12 4.70 15.18 -30.18
C ALA A 12 4.04 16.44 -29.55
N THR A 13 3.89 17.50 -30.33
CA THR A 13 3.06 18.68 -30.09
C THR A 13 1.64 18.39 -29.57
N SER A 14 0.96 17.30 -29.98
CA SER A 14 -0.37 16.97 -29.47
C SER A 14 -0.38 16.05 -28.25
N LEU A 15 0.78 15.53 -27.85
CA LEU A 15 0.86 14.60 -26.72
C LEU A 15 0.39 15.23 -25.39
N PRO A 16 0.79 16.48 -25.05
CA PRO A 16 0.33 17.13 -23.81
C PRO A 16 -1.19 17.20 -23.68
N SER A 17 -1.92 17.46 -24.76
CA SER A 17 -3.38 17.60 -24.70
C SER A 17 -4.12 16.27 -24.50
N GLN A 18 -3.46 15.15 -24.81
CA GLN A 18 -4.04 13.81 -24.63
C GLN A 18 -3.77 13.22 -23.25
N LEU A 19 -2.63 13.54 -22.62
CA LEU A 19 -2.22 12.95 -21.34
C LEU A 19 -3.18 13.15 -20.17
N PRO A 20 -3.95 14.24 -20.04
CA PRO A 20 -4.96 14.38 -18.99
C PRO A 20 -6.02 13.27 -18.98
N CYS A 21 -6.27 12.57 -20.10
CA CYS A 21 -7.19 11.44 -20.11
C CYS A 21 -6.75 10.29 -19.18
N LEU A 22 -5.45 10.22 -18.85
CA LEU A 22 -4.90 9.24 -17.92
C LEU A 22 -5.46 9.39 -16.50
N HIS A 23 -6.06 10.53 -16.14
CA HIS A 23 -6.80 10.68 -14.89
C HIS A 23 -7.94 9.67 -14.73
N ALA A 24 -8.47 9.12 -15.82
CA ALA A 24 -9.47 8.05 -15.78
C ALA A 24 -9.01 6.81 -14.99
N TYR A 25 -7.70 6.58 -14.87
CA TYR A 25 -7.14 5.47 -14.09
C TYR A 25 -7.16 5.69 -12.58
N SER A 26 -7.44 6.91 -12.09
CA SER A 26 -7.46 7.22 -10.65
C SER A 26 -8.45 6.34 -9.88
N THR A 27 -9.67 6.18 -10.40
CA THR A 27 -10.70 5.32 -9.79
C THR A 27 -10.28 3.85 -9.81
N TYR A 28 -9.67 3.41 -10.91
CA TYR A 28 -9.18 2.03 -11.03
C TYR A 28 -8.10 1.74 -9.98
N CYS A 29 -7.05 2.57 -9.93
CA CYS A 29 -5.91 2.38 -9.04
C CYS A 29 -6.25 2.57 -7.55
N SER A 30 -7.17 3.48 -7.22
CA SER A 30 -7.64 3.61 -5.84
C SER A 30 -8.44 2.39 -5.38
N ASN A 31 -9.22 1.75 -6.27
CA ASN A 31 -9.98 0.54 -5.95
C ASN A 31 -9.12 -0.74 -5.92
N GLN A 32 -7.90 -0.71 -6.47
CA GLN A 32 -7.00 -1.87 -6.48
C GLN A 32 -6.68 -2.37 -5.06
N VAL A 33 -6.66 -1.50 -4.05
CA VAL A 33 -6.48 -1.90 -2.64
C VAL A 33 -7.56 -2.89 -2.21
N ALA A 34 -8.83 -2.55 -2.44
CA ALA A 34 -9.96 -3.41 -2.10
C ALA A 34 -9.99 -4.67 -2.98
N ALA A 35 -9.68 -4.55 -4.28
CA ALA A 35 -9.62 -5.67 -5.20
C ALA A 35 -8.54 -6.69 -4.80
N LYS A 36 -7.36 -6.23 -4.35
CA LYS A 36 -6.29 -7.09 -3.86
C LYS A 36 -6.72 -7.86 -2.61
N ALA A 37 -7.30 -7.16 -1.64
CA ALA A 37 -7.80 -7.79 -0.42
C ALA A 37 -8.87 -8.85 -0.70
N LEU A 38 -9.79 -8.58 -1.65
CA LEU A 38 -10.79 -9.55 -2.09
C LEU A 38 -10.15 -10.75 -2.80
N LEU A 39 -9.18 -10.52 -3.69
CA LEU A 39 -8.47 -11.59 -4.38
C LEU A 39 -7.74 -12.50 -3.40
N ASP A 40 -7.04 -11.94 -2.41
CA ASP A 40 -6.32 -12.71 -1.39
C ASP A 40 -7.27 -13.56 -0.53
N ARG A 41 -8.47 -13.04 -0.24
CA ARG A 41 -9.54 -13.82 0.40
C ARG A 41 -10.02 -14.95 -0.51
N LYS A 42 -10.33 -14.62 -1.78
CA LYS A 42 -10.88 -15.58 -2.73
C LYS A 42 -9.88 -16.68 -3.12
N LYS A 43 -8.57 -16.43 -3.05
CA LYS A 43 -7.54 -17.47 -3.20
C LYS A 43 -7.67 -18.62 -2.19
N GLN A 44 -8.38 -18.42 -1.07
CA GLN A 44 -8.67 -19.48 -0.08
C GLN A 44 -9.82 -20.41 -0.53
N ASP A 45 -10.64 -19.99 -1.50
CA ASP A 45 -11.66 -20.85 -2.10
C ASP A 45 -10.96 -21.82 -3.08
N PRO A 46 -11.03 -23.15 -2.86
CA PRO A 46 -10.37 -24.13 -3.71
C PRO A 46 -10.76 -24.02 -5.19
N ARG A 47 -12.01 -23.62 -5.50
CA ARG A 47 -12.49 -23.48 -6.88
C ARG A 47 -11.81 -22.31 -7.59
N VAL A 48 -11.63 -21.20 -6.87
CA VAL A 48 -10.91 -20.02 -7.39
C VAL A 48 -9.44 -20.34 -7.53
N GLY A 49 -8.83 -20.96 -6.51
CA GLY A 49 -7.42 -21.36 -6.54
C GLY A 49 -7.09 -22.30 -7.70
N ASP A 50 -7.92 -23.31 -7.94
CA ASP A 50 -7.79 -24.22 -9.08
C ASP A 50 -7.94 -23.51 -10.44
N PHE A 51 -8.96 -22.65 -10.59
CA PHE A 51 -9.13 -21.87 -11.83
C PHE A 51 -7.91 -20.99 -12.13
N LEU A 52 -7.40 -20.26 -11.14
CA LEU A 52 -6.22 -19.41 -11.30
C LEU A 52 -4.97 -20.23 -11.67
N ARG A 53 -4.83 -21.44 -11.13
CA ARG A 53 -3.73 -22.36 -11.47
C ARG A 53 -3.83 -22.83 -12.93
N ARG A 54 -5.02 -23.22 -13.38
CA ARG A 54 -5.24 -23.59 -14.80
C ARG A 54 -4.96 -22.44 -15.76
N CYS A 55 -5.27 -21.20 -15.38
CA CYS A 55 -4.88 -20.03 -16.16
C CYS A 55 -3.36 -19.90 -16.26
N LEU A 56 -2.62 -20.10 -15.16
CA LEU A 56 -1.16 -20.03 -15.13
C LEU A 56 -0.48 -21.10 -15.99
N GLU A 57 -1.06 -22.30 -16.05
CA GLU A 57 -0.56 -23.41 -16.88
C GLU A 57 -0.79 -23.18 -18.39
N SER A 58 -1.77 -22.35 -18.73
CA SER A 58 -2.09 -22.05 -20.12
C SER A 58 -1.13 -21.01 -20.72
N PRO A 59 -0.71 -21.17 -22.00
CA PRO A 59 0.21 -20.23 -22.66
C PRO A 59 -0.26 -18.76 -22.70
N PHE A 60 -1.58 -18.51 -22.69
CA PHE A 60 -2.10 -17.14 -22.79
C PHE A 60 -1.68 -16.26 -21.61
N SER A 61 -1.49 -16.84 -20.43
CA SER A 61 -1.11 -16.09 -19.22
C SER A 61 0.34 -15.67 -19.25
N ARG A 62 1.16 -16.27 -20.12
CA ARG A 62 2.62 -16.08 -20.13
C ARG A 62 3.26 -16.30 -18.76
N LYS A 63 2.68 -17.23 -17.97
CA LYS A 63 3.08 -17.55 -16.58
C LYS A 63 2.91 -16.38 -15.59
N LEU A 64 2.06 -15.40 -15.90
CA LEU A 64 1.74 -14.29 -15.01
C LEU A 64 0.45 -14.58 -14.23
N GLU A 65 0.47 -14.28 -12.93
CA GLU A 65 -0.75 -14.37 -12.10
C GLU A 65 -1.76 -13.29 -12.47
N LEU A 66 -3.04 -13.51 -12.12
CA LEU A 66 -4.12 -12.54 -12.33
C LEU A 66 -3.77 -11.13 -11.83
N TRP A 67 -3.11 -11.02 -10.67
CA TRP A 67 -2.72 -9.72 -10.12
C TRP A 67 -1.80 -8.94 -11.07
N SER A 68 -0.87 -9.60 -11.76
CA SER A 68 0.04 -8.96 -12.70
C SER A 68 -0.70 -8.27 -13.85
N PHE A 69 -1.85 -8.82 -14.28
CA PHE A 69 -2.71 -8.21 -15.29
C PHE A 69 -3.53 -7.04 -14.73
N LEU A 70 -4.07 -7.20 -13.53
CA LEU A 70 -4.80 -6.13 -12.84
C LEU A 70 -3.88 -4.95 -12.48
N ASP A 71 -2.60 -5.18 -12.29
CA ASP A 71 -1.62 -4.16 -11.92
C ASP A 71 -1.07 -3.34 -13.12
N VAL A 72 -1.38 -3.77 -14.36
CA VAL A 72 -0.84 -3.14 -15.58
C VAL A 72 -1.09 -1.63 -15.64
N PRO A 73 -2.29 -1.09 -15.38
CA PRO A 73 -2.52 0.35 -15.47
C PRO A 73 -1.64 1.16 -14.53
N ARG A 74 -1.53 0.73 -13.26
CA ARG A 74 -0.65 1.36 -12.27
C ARG A 74 0.81 1.27 -12.68
N SER A 75 1.28 0.07 -13.06
CA SER A 75 2.65 -0.17 -13.51
C SER A 75 3.00 0.62 -14.78
N ARG A 76 2.03 0.86 -15.68
CA ARG A 76 2.25 1.60 -16.91
C ARG A 76 2.30 3.11 -16.65
N LEU A 77 1.43 3.64 -15.79
CA LEU A 77 1.41 5.07 -15.45
C LEU A 77 2.77 5.57 -14.95
N VAL A 78 3.41 4.81 -14.05
CA VAL A 78 4.73 5.18 -13.49
C VAL A 78 5.87 5.09 -14.52
N LYS A 79 5.67 4.41 -15.65
CA LYS A 79 6.68 4.28 -16.71
C LYS A 79 6.66 5.43 -17.70
N TYR A 80 5.52 6.09 -17.91
CA TYR A 80 5.43 7.20 -18.88
C TYR A 80 6.43 8.33 -18.59
N PRO A 81 6.62 8.81 -17.35
CA PRO A 81 7.66 9.82 -17.08
C PRO A 81 9.06 9.36 -17.51
N LEU A 82 9.39 8.08 -17.32
CA LEU A 82 10.70 7.53 -17.67
C LEU A 82 10.88 7.45 -19.19
N LEU A 83 9.86 6.98 -19.90
CA LEU A 83 9.86 6.86 -21.35
C LEU A 83 9.96 8.23 -22.03
N LEU A 84 9.19 9.22 -21.55
CA LEU A 84 9.20 10.56 -22.12
C LEU A 84 10.53 11.28 -21.85
N ARG A 85 11.12 11.12 -20.66
CA ARG A 85 12.46 11.64 -20.35
C ARG A 85 13.53 11.03 -21.25
N GLU A 86 13.41 9.74 -21.56
CA GLU A 86 14.34 9.07 -22.47
C GLU A 86 14.24 9.64 -23.89
N ILE A 87 13.02 9.86 -24.40
CA ILE A 87 12.81 10.53 -25.70
C ILE A 87 13.37 11.96 -25.66
N LEU A 88 13.09 12.70 -24.60
CA LEU A 88 13.55 14.07 -24.39
C LEU A 88 15.08 14.18 -24.43
N ARG A 89 15.76 13.22 -23.80
CA ARG A 89 17.23 13.13 -23.78
C ARG A 89 17.85 13.03 -25.17
N HIS A 90 17.16 12.39 -26.12
CA HIS A 90 17.61 12.24 -27.51
C HIS A 90 16.96 13.25 -28.46
N THR A 91 16.23 14.24 -27.94
CA THR A 91 15.62 15.31 -28.73
C THR A 91 16.53 16.55 -28.72
N PRO A 92 17.00 17.03 -29.89
CA PRO A 92 17.82 18.24 -29.98
C PRO A 92 17.14 19.45 -29.33
N ALA A 93 17.94 20.36 -28.76
CA ALA A 93 17.41 21.50 -28.02
C ALA A 93 16.61 22.49 -28.90
N ASP A 94 16.91 22.52 -30.20
CA ASP A 94 16.26 23.34 -31.23
C ASP A 94 15.08 22.64 -31.91
N HIS A 95 14.78 21.38 -31.56
CA HIS A 95 13.70 20.62 -32.16
C HIS A 95 12.32 21.11 -31.65
N SER A 96 11.32 21.16 -32.54
CA SER A 96 9.97 21.63 -32.22
C SER A 96 9.25 20.83 -31.12
N ASP A 97 9.65 19.57 -30.93
CA ASP A 97 9.07 18.68 -29.91
C ASP A 97 9.71 18.84 -28.52
N ARG A 98 10.78 19.64 -28.37
CA ARG A 98 11.51 19.77 -27.10
C ARG A 98 10.61 20.29 -25.98
N LEU A 99 9.91 21.41 -26.21
CA LEU A 99 8.98 22.00 -25.25
C LEU A 99 7.73 21.13 -25.00
N PRO A 100 7.01 20.63 -26.03
CA PRO A 100 5.90 19.70 -25.82
C PRO A 100 6.26 18.45 -25.01
N LEU A 101 7.48 17.92 -25.17
CA LEU A 101 7.93 16.76 -24.40
C LEU A 101 8.22 17.11 -22.94
N GLU A 102 8.76 18.29 -22.64
CA GLU A 102 8.90 18.80 -21.26
C GLU A 102 7.54 18.92 -20.58
N ASP A 103 6.58 19.58 -21.25
CA ASP A 103 5.21 19.71 -20.77
C ASP A 103 4.56 18.34 -20.54
N ALA A 104 4.74 17.41 -21.47
CA ALA A 104 4.22 16.06 -21.37
C ALA A 104 4.80 15.29 -20.16
N VAL A 105 6.10 15.46 -19.88
CA VAL A 105 6.79 14.89 -18.72
C VAL A 105 6.20 15.42 -17.42
N ASP A 106 5.91 16.71 -17.33
CA ASP A 106 5.34 17.32 -16.14
C ASP A 106 3.87 16.93 -15.93
N ILE A 107 3.06 16.91 -16.99
CA ILE A 107 1.67 16.47 -16.94
C ILE A 107 1.59 15.04 -16.42
N VAL A 108 2.36 14.11 -16.99
CA VAL A 108 2.25 12.70 -16.60
C VAL A 108 2.80 12.42 -15.20
N GLN A 109 3.79 13.20 -14.74
CA GLN A 109 4.22 13.18 -13.34
C GLN A 109 3.11 13.64 -12.40
N GLY A 110 2.41 14.73 -12.74
CA GLY A 110 1.25 15.21 -11.99
C GLY A 110 0.14 14.15 -11.91
N VAL A 111 -0.18 13.50 -13.03
CA VAL A 111 -1.16 12.39 -13.05
C VAL A 111 -0.69 11.24 -12.14
N ALA A 112 0.56 10.79 -12.27
CA ALA A 112 1.08 9.68 -11.49
C ALA A 112 1.10 9.99 -9.97
N ALA A 113 1.50 11.21 -9.59
CA ALA A 113 1.47 11.68 -8.21
C ALA A 113 0.04 11.70 -7.65
N ARG A 114 -0.92 12.22 -8.42
CA ARG A 114 -2.33 12.26 -8.01
C ARG A 114 -2.93 10.86 -7.84
N VAL A 115 -2.62 9.93 -8.76
CA VAL A 115 -3.05 8.54 -8.66
C VAL A 115 -2.46 7.89 -7.40
N ASN A 116 -1.17 8.11 -7.13
CA ASN A 116 -0.50 7.59 -5.94
C ASN A 116 -1.13 8.12 -4.63
N GLU A 117 -1.40 9.42 -4.56
CA GLU A 117 -2.08 10.04 -3.42
C GLU A 117 -3.45 9.41 -3.18
N LEU A 118 -4.29 9.30 -4.22
CA LEU A 118 -5.61 8.69 -4.12
C LEU A 118 -5.58 7.20 -3.74
N THR A 119 -4.59 6.46 -4.23
CA THR A 119 -4.37 5.07 -3.83
C THR A 119 -3.97 4.99 -2.35
N GLY A 120 -3.07 5.87 -1.88
CA GLY A 120 -2.67 5.95 -0.47
C GLY A 120 -3.83 6.33 0.46
N GLU A 121 -4.67 7.28 0.05
CA GLU A 121 -5.90 7.62 0.79
C GLU A 121 -6.88 6.46 0.86
N SER A 122 -7.03 5.73 -0.25
CA SER A 122 -7.87 4.53 -0.30
C SER A 122 -7.36 3.45 0.64
N GLU A 123 -6.04 3.26 0.70
CA GLU A 123 -5.37 2.34 1.63
C GLU A 123 -5.58 2.76 3.10
N CYS A 124 -5.32 4.03 3.42
CA CYS A 124 -5.58 4.58 4.75
C CYS A 124 -7.03 4.32 5.18
N ARG A 125 -7.99 4.63 4.30
CA ARG A 125 -9.43 4.41 4.55
C ARG A 125 -9.77 2.92 4.68
N HIS A 126 -9.12 2.06 3.90
CA HIS A 126 -9.29 0.62 3.97
C HIS A 126 -8.90 0.09 5.36
N TYR A 127 -7.76 0.52 5.90
CA TYR A 127 -7.33 0.10 7.23
C TYR A 127 -8.16 0.72 8.37
N LEU A 128 -8.51 2.01 8.28
CA LEU A 128 -9.38 2.66 9.27
C LEU A 128 -10.71 1.92 9.43
N LYS A 129 -11.34 1.49 8.33
CA LYS A 129 -12.59 0.71 8.35
C LYS A 129 -12.47 -0.67 8.98
N ARG A 130 -11.25 -1.19 9.14
CA ARG A 130 -10.98 -2.51 9.73
C ARG A 130 -10.68 -2.44 11.22
N LEU A 131 -10.49 -1.25 11.78
CA LEU A 131 -10.27 -1.06 13.21
C LEU A 131 -11.53 -1.44 13.99
N ASP A 132 -11.34 -2.28 15.00
CA ASP A 132 -12.38 -2.74 15.91
C ASP A 132 -12.01 -2.28 17.32
N PHE A 133 -12.82 -1.38 17.87
CA PHE A 133 -12.60 -0.76 19.18
C PHE A 133 -13.43 -1.49 20.23
N LEU A 134 -12.79 -1.96 21.30
CA LEU A 134 -13.49 -2.64 22.40
C LEU A 134 -14.14 -1.67 23.38
N ASP A 135 -13.58 -0.46 23.50
CA ASP A 135 -14.05 0.61 24.35
C ASP A 135 -14.10 1.91 23.53
N GLU A 136 -15.14 2.71 23.72
CA GLU A 136 -15.30 4.04 23.12
C GLU A 136 -14.12 4.97 23.46
N ARG A 137 -13.51 4.79 24.63
CA ARG A 137 -12.30 5.54 25.03
C ARG A 137 -11.12 5.30 24.10
N GLN A 138 -11.09 4.19 23.36
CA GLN A 138 -10.03 3.90 22.39
C GLN A 138 -10.23 4.65 21.06
N ARG A 139 -11.39 5.29 20.85
CA ARG A 139 -11.65 6.07 19.63
C ARG A 139 -10.94 7.41 19.73
N GLU A 140 -9.73 7.44 19.21
CA GLU A 140 -8.95 8.67 19.05
C GLU A 140 -9.54 9.54 17.92
N PRO A 141 -10.05 10.76 18.20
CA PRO A 141 -10.65 11.63 17.20
C PRO A 141 -9.75 11.95 16.00
N LEU A 142 -8.42 12.03 16.21
CA LEU A 142 -7.46 12.29 15.13
C LEU A 142 -7.46 11.22 14.03
N LEU A 143 -7.92 10.00 14.31
CA LEU A 143 -8.05 8.95 13.29
C LEU A 143 -9.03 9.34 12.17
N ALA A 144 -10.02 10.20 12.44
CA ALA A 144 -10.96 10.68 11.43
C ALA A 144 -10.30 11.64 10.41
N ASN A 145 -9.22 12.32 10.82
CA ASN A 145 -8.47 13.26 9.99
C ASN A 145 -7.39 12.57 9.17
N CYS A 146 -7.00 11.35 9.54
CA CYS A 146 -5.95 10.61 8.85
C CYS A 146 -6.34 10.34 7.39
N ARG A 147 -5.44 10.72 6.49
CA ARG A 147 -5.52 10.47 5.03
C ARG A 147 -4.35 9.65 4.52
N VAL A 148 -3.28 9.54 5.31
CA VAL A 148 -2.06 8.82 4.97
C VAL A 148 -1.80 7.75 6.02
N LEU A 149 -1.46 6.55 5.54
CA LEU A 149 -0.89 5.46 6.33
C LEU A 149 0.58 5.35 5.93
N HIS A 150 1.49 5.75 6.81
CA HIS A 150 2.93 5.78 6.52
C HIS A 150 3.53 4.37 6.47
N CYS A 151 3.17 3.52 7.41
CA CYS A 151 3.58 2.13 7.43
C CYS A 151 2.61 1.27 8.24
N HIS A 152 2.63 -0.04 7.98
CA HIS A 152 1.90 -1.02 8.77
C HIS A 152 2.56 -2.40 8.69
N GLY A 153 2.42 -3.22 9.73
CA GLY A 153 3.07 -4.53 9.75
C GLY A 153 2.94 -5.29 11.06
N GLU A 154 3.43 -6.53 11.07
CA GLU A 154 3.48 -7.35 12.29
C GLU A 154 4.77 -7.09 13.06
N LEU A 155 4.65 -6.69 14.33
CA LEU A 155 5.76 -6.53 15.27
C LEU A 155 5.54 -7.44 16.49
N ARG A 156 6.61 -7.72 17.24
CA ARG A 156 6.52 -8.46 18.52
C ARG A 156 6.85 -7.54 19.68
N ASN A 157 6.02 -7.55 20.70
CA ASN A 157 6.35 -6.83 21.93
C ASN A 157 7.42 -7.58 22.76
N ASN A 158 7.94 -6.94 23.81
CA ASN A 158 8.88 -7.57 24.75
C ASN A 158 8.37 -8.88 25.39
N ARG A 159 7.06 -9.10 25.43
CA ARG A 159 6.43 -10.35 25.90
C ARG A 159 6.30 -11.43 24.82
N GLY A 160 6.86 -11.21 23.63
CA GLY A 160 6.75 -12.13 22.48
C GLY A 160 5.37 -12.15 21.82
N THR A 161 4.43 -11.29 22.25
CA THR A 161 3.10 -11.19 21.65
C THR A 161 3.20 -10.52 20.30
N LYS A 162 2.68 -11.18 19.26
CA LYS A 162 2.52 -10.57 17.93
C LYS A 162 1.41 -9.51 17.95
N LEU A 163 1.75 -8.31 17.49
CA LEU A 163 0.86 -7.18 17.29
C LEU A 163 0.91 -6.76 15.83
N TYR A 164 -0.16 -6.17 15.33
CA TYR A 164 -0.19 -5.51 14.04
C TYR A 164 -0.22 -3.99 14.27
N VAL A 165 0.82 -3.30 13.82
CA VAL A 165 1.02 -1.86 14.04
C VAL A 165 0.64 -1.10 12.78
N LEU A 166 -0.04 0.03 12.96
CA LEU A 166 -0.43 0.95 11.89
C LEU A 166 0.02 2.36 12.29
N LEU A 167 0.83 2.99 11.44
CA LEU A 167 1.29 4.36 11.64
C LEU A 167 0.55 5.28 10.67
N PHE A 168 -0.53 5.91 11.14
CA PHE A 168 -1.23 6.94 10.38
C PHE A 168 -0.53 8.30 10.51
N SER A 169 -0.93 9.28 9.72
CA SER A 169 -0.34 10.63 9.70
C SER A 169 -0.35 11.36 11.04
N GLU A 170 -1.26 11.03 11.96
CA GLU A 170 -1.39 11.69 13.26
C GLU A 170 -1.44 10.73 14.45
N VAL A 171 -1.56 9.43 14.21
CA VAL A 171 -1.80 8.44 15.27
C VAL A 171 -1.10 7.12 14.96
N LEU A 172 -0.43 6.55 15.96
CA LEU A 172 0.04 5.17 15.96
C LEU A 172 -1.00 4.27 16.63
N VAL A 173 -1.44 3.23 15.93
CA VAL A 173 -2.42 2.24 16.42
C VAL A 173 -1.73 0.89 16.55
N LEU A 174 -1.75 0.33 17.76
CA LEU A 174 -1.41 -1.06 18.01
C LEU A 174 -2.70 -1.89 17.91
N SER A 175 -2.64 -3.05 17.25
CA SER A 175 -3.82 -3.90 17.08
C SER A 175 -3.49 -5.39 17.09
N ARG A 176 -4.52 -6.23 17.12
CA ARG A 176 -4.43 -7.68 16.97
C ARG A 176 -5.36 -8.13 15.85
N PRO A 177 -4.88 -8.92 14.88
CA PRO A 177 -5.76 -9.50 13.87
C PRO A 177 -6.76 -10.46 14.53
N VAL A 178 -8.06 -10.23 14.33
CA VAL A 178 -9.13 -11.11 14.81
C VAL A 178 -9.91 -11.63 13.62
N ALA A 179 -10.06 -12.95 13.53
CA ALA A 179 -10.96 -13.61 12.59
C ALA A 179 -12.35 -13.66 13.22
N ARG A 180 -13.32 -12.91 12.69
CA ARG A 180 -14.74 -13.12 13.00
C ARG A 180 -15.36 -13.99 11.90
N ALA A 181 -16.24 -14.91 12.28
CA ALA A 181 -16.89 -15.80 11.34
C ALA A 181 -17.69 -14.98 10.29
N GLY A 182 -17.38 -15.17 9.01
CA GLY A 182 -18.16 -14.62 7.90
C GLY A 182 -17.51 -13.50 7.06
N GLU A 183 -16.65 -12.65 7.62
CA GLU A 183 -16.07 -11.51 6.87
C GLU A 183 -14.79 -10.90 7.48
N HIS A 184 -14.14 -10.01 6.69
CA HIS A 184 -12.88 -9.28 6.90
C HIS A 184 -12.09 -9.52 8.22
N ARG A 185 -10.79 -9.83 8.14
CA ARG A 185 -9.91 -9.80 9.31
C ARG A 185 -9.90 -8.39 9.91
N TYR A 186 -10.64 -8.21 11.00
CA TYR A 186 -10.66 -6.99 11.79
C TYR A 186 -9.35 -6.85 12.55
N LEU A 187 -9.00 -5.60 12.83
CA LEU A 187 -7.84 -5.22 13.61
C LEU A 187 -8.35 -4.69 14.94
N GLN A 188 -8.43 -5.58 15.93
CA GLN A 188 -8.87 -5.21 17.26
C GLN A 188 -7.82 -4.32 17.91
N VAL A 189 -8.21 -3.10 18.28
CA VAL A 189 -7.30 -2.11 18.83
C VAL A 189 -6.77 -2.56 20.19
N TYR A 190 -5.45 -2.60 20.31
CA TYR A 190 -4.71 -2.99 21.50
C TYR A 190 -4.25 -1.73 22.23
N ARG A 191 -4.85 -1.44 23.40
CA ARG A 191 -4.63 -0.22 24.20
C ARG A 191 -5.12 1.05 23.51
N GLN A 192 -4.78 2.21 24.10
CA GLN A 192 -5.08 3.52 23.54
C GLN A 192 -4.20 3.78 22.31
N PRO A 193 -4.78 4.22 21.19
CA PRO A 193 -4.00 4.82 20.11
C PRO A 193 -3.14 5.97 20.63
N LEU A 194 -1.95 6.13 20.08
CA LEU A 194 -0.96 7.11 20.51
C LEU A 194 -0.89 8.24 19.49
N PRO A 195 -1.33 9.46 19.80
CA PRO A 195 -1.08 10.62 18.96
C PRO A 195 0.42 10.80 18.72
N LEU A 196 0.83 11.14 17.49
CA LEU A 196 2.26 11.25 17.17
C LEU A 196 2.98 12.37 17.93
N ARG A 197 2.26 13.41 18.34
CA ARG A 197 2.77 14.46 19.23
C ARG A 197 3.24 13.93 20.59
N ASP A 198 2.70 12.79 21.02
CA ASP A 198 2.99 12.16 22.31
C ASP A 198 3.87 10.91 22.12
N LEU A 199 4.26 10.58 20.88
CA LEU A 199 5.07 9.41 20.56
C LEU A 199 6.55 9.72 20.78
N VAL A 200 7.19 8.93 21.64
CA VAL A 200 8.64 8.92 21.82
C VAL A 200 9.20 7.66 21.15
N VAL A 201 10.26 7.84 20.37
CA VAL A 201 10.96 6.77 19.67
C VAL A 201 12.36 6.66 20.26
N GLU A 202 12.70 5.47 20.75
CA GLU A 202 14.02 5.15 21.27
C GLU A 202 14.59 3.99 20.45
N ASP A 203 15.84 4.13 20.03
CA ASP A 203 16.58 3.05 19.39
C ASP A 203 17.26 2.21 20.47
N LEU A 204 17.04 0.89 20.43
CA LEU A 204 17.49 -0.04 21.45
C LEU A 204 18.56 -0.95 20.86
N GLN A 205 19.64 -1.17 21.61
CA GLN A 205 20.70 -2.06 21.16
C GLN A 205 20.30 -3.53 21.33
N ASP A 206 20.85 -4.37 20.47
CA ASP A 206 20.66 -5.81 20.55
C ASP A 206 21.06 -6.35 21.94
N GLY A 207 20.10 -6.96 22.63
CA GLY A 207 20.28 -7.55 23.96
C GLY A 207 19.85 -6.68 25.14
N GLU A 208 19.48 -5.41 24.94
CA GLU A 208 18.92 -4.56 26.01
C GLU A 208 17.55 -5.04 26.50
N VAL A 209 16.79 -5.73 25.64
CA VAL A 209 15.46 -6.26 25.97
C VAL A 209 15.42 -7.77 25.75
N ARG A 210 15.12 -8.51 26.81
CA ARG A 210 14.85 -9.96 26.71
C ARG A 210 13.47 -10.18 26.09
N PHE A 211 13.43 -10.67 24.84
CA PHE A 211 12.18 -11.09 24.21
C PHE A 211 11.67 -12.39 24.83
N GLY A 212 10.44 -12.38 25.35
CA GLY A 212 9.80 -13.55 25.91
C GLY A 212 9.72 -14.72 24.92
N GLY A 213 10.62 -15.68 25.08
CA GLY A 213 10.65 -16.97 24.38
C GLY A 213 11.48 -17.96 25.21
N SER A 214 10.79 -19.00 25.68
CA SER A 214 11.35 -20.11 26.48
C SER A 214 12.64 -20.67 25.88
N PHE A 215 13.76 -20.41 26.54
CA PHE A 215 14.88 -21.35 26.59
C PHE A 215 14.96 -21.86 28.02
N ARG A 216 14.82 -23.19 28.15
CA ARG A 216 15.11 -23.97 29.36
C ARG A 216 16.28 -23.36 30.13
N GLY A 217 16.00 -22.81 31.31
CA GLY A 217 17.01 -22.15 32.12
C GLY A 217 16.39 -21.41 33.29
N ALA A 218 15.62 -22.14 34.09
CA ALA A 218 15.22 -21.69 35.41
C ALA A 218 16.48 -21.45 36.25
N PHE A 219 16.86 -20.20 36.53
CA PHE A 219 17.46 -19.77 37.81
C PHE A 219 17.34 -18.23 37.99
N SER A 220 16.91 -17.87 39.20
CA SER A 220 17.05 -16.60 39.93
C SER A 220 16.16 -15.39 39.60
N SER A 221 15.17 -15.22 40.49
CA SER A 221 14.56 -14.01 41.07
C SER A 221 15.22 -12.65 40.75
N ASN A 222 14.47 -11.65 40.27
CA ASN A 222 13.75 -10.65 41.07
C ASN A 222 13.09 -9.57 40.16
N GLU A 223 12.15 -8.82 40.71
CA GLU A 223 11.14 -7.93 40.09
C GLU A 223 11.61 -6.73 39.23
N LYS A 224 10.83 -6.35 38.19
CA LYS A 224 9.95 -5.14 38.07
C LYS A 224 9.62 -4.83 36.59
N GLY A 225 8.38 -4.39 36.34
CA GLY A 225 7.78 -4.32 35.01
C GLY A 225 8.08 -3.03 34.22
N GLN A 226 8.33 -3.18 32.92
CA GLN A 226 8.36 -2.12 31.91
C GLN A 226 7.93 -2.70 30.55
N ILE A 227 7.29 -1.91 29.69
CA ILE A 227 6.73 -2.38 28.41
C ILE A 227 7.43 -1.66 27.27
N MET A 228 8.20 -2.42 26.49
CA MET A 228 9.04 -1.95 25.38
C MET A 228 8.66 -2.71 24.09
N LEU A 229 8.74 -2.03 22.95
CA LEU A 229 8.49 -2.57 21.61
C LEU A 229 9.73 -2.30 20.73
N PRO A 230 10.42 -3.32 20.18
CA PRO A 230 11.36 -3.10 19.08
C PRO A 230 10.62 -3.01 17.74
N MET A 231 11.29 -2.45 16.73
CA MET A 231 10.98 -2.68 15.32
C MET A 231 11.32 -4.11 14.87
#